data_AF-A0A354WTA3-F1
#
_entry.id   AF-A0A354WTA3-F1
#
_cell.length_a   1.000
_cell.length_b   1.000
_cell.length_c   1.000
_cell.angle_alpha   90.00
_cell.angle_beta   90.00
_cell.angle_gamma   90.00
#
_symmetry.space_group_name_H-M   'P 1'
#
loop_
_entity.id
_entity.type
_entity.pdbx_description
1 polymer ?
#
loop_
_entity_poly.entity_id
_entity_poly.type
_entity_poly.pdbx_seq_one_letter_code
_entity_poly.pdbx_strand_id
1 'polypeptide(L)' 'ACIEEVVVHELNHLLEKGHTARFHELMAHWIPDYKERNKALNQWPKEFV' A
#
# COMPACT_ATOMS: atom_id res chain seq x y z
N ALA A 1 -9.74 3.41 4.84
CA ALA A 1 -9.41 3.08 3.44
C ALA A 1 -8.07 3.66 2.99
N CYS A 2 -7.93 4.98 2.77
CA CYS A 2 -6.66 5.56 2.28
C CYS A 2 -5.54 5.60 3.32
N ILE A 3 -5.80 6.14 4.53
CA ILE A 3 -4.74 6.30 5.56
C ILE A 3 -4.22 4.94 6.03
N GLU A 4 -5.09 3.95 6.20
CA GLU A 4 -4.69 2.61 6.63
C GLU A 4 -3.78 1.92 5.61
N GLU A 5 -4.08 2.05 4.31
CA GLU A 5 -3.24 1.45 3.26
C GLU A 5 -1.84 2.08 3.23
N VAL A 6 -1.75 3.41 3.36
CA VAL A 6 -0.47 4.13 3.45
C VAL A 6 0.29 3.75 4.73
N VAL A 7 -0.37 3.75 5.89
CA VAL A 7 0.30 3.39 7.16
C VAL A 7 0.81 1.96 7.11
N VAL A 8 0.01 1.01 6.63
CA VAL A 8 0.46 -0.38 6.49
C VAL A 8 1.57 -0.49 5.45
N HIS A 9 1.52 0.23 4.33
CA HIS A 9 2.58 0.27 3.33
C HIS A 9 3.93 0.68 3.94
N GLU A 10 3.95 1.81 4.65
CA GLU A 10 5.17 2.33 5.24
C GLU A 10 5.69 1.46 6.39
N LEU A 11 4.80 0.88 7.20
CA LEU A 11 5.20 -0.08 8.23
C LEU A 11 5.76 -1.37 7.62
N ASN A 12 5.21 -1.81 6.48
CA ASN A 12 5.67 -3.01 5.79
C ASN A 12 7.10 -2.83 5.25
N HIS A 13 7.52 -1.60 4.96
CA HIS A 13 8.91 -1.29 4.61
C HIS A 13 9.93 -1.56 5.72
N LEU A 14 9.48 -1.66 6.97
CA LEU A 14 10.33 -2.10 8.08
C LEU A 14 10.68 -3.60 7.98
N LEU A 15 9.80 -4.41 7.36
CA LEU A 15 9.98 -5.85 7.18
C LEU A 15 10.62 -6.19 5.83
N GLU A 16 10.26 -5.45 4.78
CA GLU A 16 10.74 -5.64 3.41
C GLU A 16 10.96 -4.28 2.74
N LYS A 17 12.24 -3.92 2.52
CA LYS A 17 12.62 -2.57 2.07
C LYS A 17 12.10 -2.24 0.67
N GLY A 18 12.04 -3.22 -0.21
CA GLY A 18 11.60 -3.02 -1.60
C GLY A 18 10.17 -3.48 -1.83
N HIS A 19 9.54 -3.06 -2.92
CA HIS A 19 8.26 -3.61 -3.38
C HIS A 19 8.47 -4.95 -4.10
N THR A 20 9.00 -5.93 -3.38
CA THR A 20 9.25 -7.29 -3.89
C THR A 20 7.97 -8.14 -3.87
N ALA A 21 8.04 -9.38 -4.38
CA ALA A 21 6.94 -10.34 -4.24
C ALA A 21 6.53 -10.54 -2.77
N ARG A 22 7.51 -10.67 -1.86
CA ARG A 22 7.28 -10.80 -0.42
C ARG A 22 6.60 -9.56 0.18
N PHE A 23 6.94 -8.35 -0.29
CA PHE A 23 6.25 -7.15 0.13
C PHE A 23 4.76 -7.21 -0.21
N HIS A 24 4.42 -7.63 -1.43
CA HIS A 24 3.03 -7.76 -1.88
C HIS A 24 2.27 -8.87 -1.15
N GLU A 25 2.94 -9.97 -0.80
CA GLU A 25 2.38 -11.02 0.06
C GLU A 25 2.03 -10.48 1.45
N LEU A 26 2.94 -9.69 2.06
CA LEU A 26 2.69 -9.06 3.35
C LEU A 26 1.54 -8.02 3.27
N MET A 27 1.49 -7.21 2.21
CA MET A 27 0.35 -6.30 1.99
C MET A 27 -0.96 -7.06 1.90
N ALA A 28 -1.02 -8.15 1.14
CA ALA A 28 -2.21 -8.98 0.99
C ALA A 28 -2.60 -9.69 2.30
N HIS A 29 -1.64 -9.97 3.18
CA HIS A 29 -1.91 -10.55 4.50
C HIS A 29 -2.62 -9.57 5.43
N TRP A 30 -2.15 -8.32 5.50
CA TRP A 30 -2.70 -7.31 6.42
C TRP A 30 -3.92 -6.58 5.85
N ILE A 31 -3.91 -6.28 4.56
CA ILE A 31 -4.97 -5.59 3.83
C ILE A 31 -5.24 -6.37 2.54
N PRO A 32 -6.10 -7.41 2.58
CA PRO A 32 -6.38 -8.26 1.42
C PRO A 32 -6.89 -7.51 0.17
N ASP A 33 -7.55 -6.36 0.38
CA ASP A 33 -8.13 -5.48 -0.65
C ASP A 33 -7.22 -4.27 -0.98
N TYR A 34 -5.92 -4.32 -0.65
CA TYR A 34 -5.03 -3.17 -0.83
C TYR A 34 -4.92 -2.71 -2.29
N LYS A 35 -5.09 -3.63 -3.25
CA LYS A 35 -5.01 -3.32 -4.68
C LYS A 35 -6.16 -2.44 -5.13
N GLU A 36 -7.38 -2.71 -4.66
CA GLU A 36 -8.58 -1.92 -4.91
C GLU A 36 -8.45 -0.54 -4.28
N ARG A 37 -7.94 -0.47 -3.04
CA ARG A 37 -7.67 0.79 -2.32
C ARG A 37 -6.62 1.63 -3.03
N ASN A 38 -5.52 1.03 -3.46
CA ASN A 38 -4.44 1.69 -4.19
C ASN A 38 -4.93 2.22 -5.55
N LYS A 39 -5.78 1.45 -6.25
CA LYS A 39 -6.43 1.90 -7.48
C LYS A 39 -7.33 3.11 -7.24
N ALA A 40 -8.10 3.12 -6.15
CA ALA A 40 -8.94 4.27 -5.80
C ALA A 40 -8.09 5.50 -5.42
N LEU A 41 -7.00 5.31 -4.67
CA LEU A 41 -6.03 6.35 -4.31
C LEU A 41 -5.42 7.02 -5.55
N ASN A 42 -4.99 6.22 -6.53
CA ASN A 42 -4.36 6.74 -7.75
C ASN A 42 -5.31 7.51 -8.68
N GLN A 43 -6.62 7.49 -8.42
CA GLN A 43 -7.60 8.29 -9.17
C GLN A 43 -7.71 9.73 -8.66
N TRP A 44 -7.20 10.02 -7.45
CA TRP A 44 -7.23 11.37 -6.91
C TRP A 44 -6.15 12.23 -7.58
N PRO A 45 -6.46 13.51 -7.90
CA PRO A 45 -5.47 14.43 -8.42
C PRO A 45 -4.35 14.60 -7.39
N LYS A 46 -3.11 14.44 -7.84
CA LYS A 46 -1.93 14.66 -7.02
C LYS A 46 -1.63 16.15 -7.04
N GLU A 47 -2.00 16.85 -5.96
CA GLU A 47 -1.73 18.29 -5.80
C GLU A 47 -0.24 18.61 -5.72
N PHE A 48 0.56 17.63 -5.29
CA PHE A 48 2.01 17.74 -5.15
C PHE A 48 2.68 16.66 -5.98
N VAL A 49 3.06 17.00 -7.22
CA VAL A 49 3.94 16.21 -8.09
C VAL A 49 5.01 17.15 -8.63
#